data_AF-A0A2E3CCC3-F1
#
_entry.id   AF-A0A2E3CCC3-F1
#
_cell.length_a   1.000
_cell.length_b   1.000
_cell.length_c   1.000
_cell.angle_alpha   90.00
_cell.angle_beta   90.00
_cell.angle_gamma   90.00
#
_symmetry.space_group_name_H-M   'P 1'
#
loop_
_entity.id
_entity.type
_entity.pdbx_description
1 polymer ?
#
loop_
_entity_poly.entity_id
_entity_poly.type
_entity_poly.pdbx_seq_one_letter_code
_entity_poly.pdbx_strand_id
1 'polypeptide(L)'
;MKIQESDLWIQLLSRIRDDILLDILSDVDQIHIDNFISPKIRIHFNTIESFNLFNLTIKNEKSRNIIEREFTKSFGSDFSLIIDPPSQTLN
;
A
#
# COMPACT_ATOMS: atom_id res chain seq x y z
N MET A 1 2.04 14.26 -3.15
CA MET A 1 0.84 13.46 -3.48
C MET A 1 -0.08 14.28 -4.39
N LYS A 2 -0.55 13.74 -5.53
CA LYS A 2 -1.63 14.36 -6.29
C LYS A 2 -2.97 14.05 -5.60
N ILE A 3 -3.93 14.97 -5.68
CA ILE A 3 -5.22 14.89 -4.95
C ILE A 3 -5.95 13.56 -5.22
N GLN A 4 -5.96 13.08 -6.47
CA GLN A 4 -6.64 11.83 -6.83
C GLN A 4 -5.98 10.57 -6.27
N GLU A 5 -4.65 10.54 -6.15
CA GLU A 5 -3.90 9.43 -5.54
C GLU A 5 -4.18 9.36 -4.03
N SER A 6 -4.29 10.52 -3.39
CA SER A 6 -4.69 10.67 -1.99
C SER A 6 -6.07 10.08 -1.73
N ASP A 7 -7.04 10.39 -2.57
CA ASP A 7 -8.43 10.02 -2.33
C ASP A 7 -8.65 8.50 -2.42
N LEU A 8 -8.03 7.83 -3.40
CA LEU A 8 -8.10 6.36 -3.53
C LEU A 8 -7.42 5.67 -2.35
N TRP A 9 -6.29 6.22 -1.88
CA TRP A 9 -5.59 5.66 -0.72
C TRP A 9 -6.40 5.82 0.57
N ILE A 10 -6.95 7.02 0.83
CA ILE A 10 -7.79 7.28 2.00
C ILE A 10 -9.02 6.35 2.00
N GLN A 11 -9.65 6.14 0.83
CA GLN A 11 -10.75 5.19 0.70
C GLN A 11 -10.33 3.76 1.00
N LEU A 12 -9.13 3.35 0.56
CA LEU A 12 -8.57 2.04 0.89
C LEU A 12 -8.39 1.89 2.40
N LEU A 13 -7.76 2.87 3.06
CA LEU A 13 -7.54 2.85 4.51
C LEU A 13 -8.85 2.76 5.29
N SER A 14 -9.88 3.51 4.88
CA SER A 14 -11.21 3.49 5.55
C SER A 14 -11.94 2.14 5.48
N ARG A 15 -11.54 1.25 4.57
CA ARG A 15 -12.15 -0.07 4.38
C ARG A 15 -11.44 -1.18 5.14
N ILE A 16 -10.20 -0.94 5.57
CA ILE A 16 -9.40 -1.92 6.30
C ILE A 16 -9.93 -2.01 7.73
N ARG A 17 -10.26 -3.23 8.16
CA ARG A 17 -10.71 -3.54 9.53
C ARG A 17 -9.67 -4.28 10.36
N ASP A 18 -8.51 -4.54 9.77
CA ASP A 18 -7.39 -5.18 10.44
C ASP A 18 -6.50 -4.06 10.98
N ASP A 19 -6.49 -3.89 12.30
CA ASP A 19 -5.82 -2.77 12.98
C ASP A 19 -4.31 -2.77 12.69
N ILE A 20 -3.69 -3.95 12.59
CA ILE A 20 -2.26 -4.09 12.30
C ILE A 20 -1.97 -3.64 10.87
N LEU A 21 -2.77 -4.10 9.90
CA LEU A 21 -2.61 -3.68 8.51
C LEU A 21 -2.88 -2.18 8.33
N LEU A 22 -3.87 -1.63 9.05
CA LEU A 22 -4.19 -0.22 9.02
C LEU A 22 -3.03 0.62 9.59
N ASP A 23 -2.45 0.23 10.71
CA ASP A 23 -1.29 0.90 11.31
C ASP A 23 -0.10 0.91 10.34
N ILE A 24 0.21 -0.24 9.73
CA ILE A 24 1.31 -0.35 8.76
C ILE A 24 1.07 0.56 7.55
N LEU A 25 -0.14 0.54 6.96
CA LEU A 25 -0.44 1.31 5.76
C LEU A 25 -0.68 2.80 6.01
N SER A 26 -0.91 3.19 7.27
CA SER A 26 -0.96 4.60 7.68
C SER A 26 0.42 5.24 7.73
N ASP A 27 1.49 4.43 7.81
CA ASP A 27 2.88 4.89 7.81
C ASP A 27 3.48 5.01 6.39
N VAL A 28 2.63 5.26 5.39
CA VAL A 28 3.03 5.48 4.00
C VAL A 28 3.25 6.98 3.76
N ASP A 29 4.43 7.32 3.24
CA ASP A 29 4.82 8.69 2.85
C ASP A 29 4.21 9.07 1.49
N GLN A 30 4.43 8.18 0.51
CA GLN A 30 4.09 8.46 -0.88
C GLN A 30 3.49 7.25 -1.57
N ILE A 31 2.52 7.52 -2.42
CA ILE A 31 1.93 6.54 -3.33
C ILE A 31 1.91 7.13 -4.72
N HIS A 32 2.35 6.31 -5.67
CA HIS A 32 2.21 6.59 -7.09
C HIS A 32 1.35 5.51 -7.72
N ILE A 33 0.34 5.92 -8.49
CA ILE A 33 -0.56 5.03 -9.21
C ILE A 33 -0.43 5.37 -10.69
N ASP A 34 0.26 4.51 -11.43
CA ASP A 34 0.42 4.65 -12.87
C ASP A 34 -0.48 3.67 -13.62
N ASN A 35 -0.83 4.01 -14.86
CA ASN A 35 -1.57 3.17 -15.81
C ASN A 35 -2.94 2.66 -15.32
N PHE A 36 -4.00 3.46 -15.53
CA PHE A 36 -5.36 3.13 -15.08
C PHE A 36 -5.99 1.86 -15.68
N ILE A 37 -5.42 1.27 -16.74
CA ILE A 37 -5.91 0.00 -17.32
C ILE A 37 -5.38 -1.21 -16.56
N SER A 38 -4.12 -1.16 -16.13
CA SER A 38 -3.46 -2.19 -15.32
C SER A 38 -2.60 -1.47 -14.28
N PRO A 39 -3.21 -1.05 -13.15
CA PRO A 39 -2.59 -0.12 -12.22
C PRO A 39 -1.29 -0.64 -11.64
N LYS A 40 -0.23 0.16 -11.76
CA LYS A 40 1.03 -0.04 -11.06
C LYS A 40 1.01 0.85 -9.82
N ILE A 41 0.88 0.23 -8.66
CA ILE A 41 0.81 0.90 -7.37
C ILE A 41 2.18 0.81 -6.73
N ARG A 42 2.82 1.95 -6.54
CA ARG A 42 4.12 2.05 -5.87
C ARG A 42 3.94 2.74 -4.53
N ILE A 43 4.24 2.03 -3.45
CA ILE A 43 4.10 2.50 -2.07
C ILE A 43 5.48 2.76 -1.48
N HIS A 44 5.64 3.93 -0.86
CA HIS A 44 6.82 4.33 -0.13
C HIS A 44 6.49 4.47 1.36
N PHE A 45 7.09 3.65 2.22
CA PHE A 45 6.91 3.78 3.67
C PHE A 45 7.81 4.87 4.27
N ASN A 46 7.35 5.53 5.33
CA ASN A 46 8.15 6.46 6.11
C ASN A 46 9.26 5.74 6.90
N THR A 47 8.97 4.55 7.43
CA THR A 47 9.90 3.79 8.29
C THR A 47 10.29 2.45 7.72
N ILE A 48 11.47 1.96 8.14
CA ILE A 48 11.98 0.65 7.73
C ILE A 48 11.19 -0.46 8.44
N GLU A 49 10.72 -0.19 9.66
CA GLU A 49 9.85 -1.05 10.44
C GLU A 49 8.56 -1.36 9.69
N SER A 50 7.83 -0.34 9.23
CA SER A 50 6.58 -0.53 8.47
C SER A 50 6.83 -1.23 7.14
N PHE A 51 7.90 -0.88 6.42
CA PHE A 51 8.29 -1.60 5.21
C PHE A 51 8.54 -3.09 5.47
N ASN A 52 9.26 -3.43 6.54
CA ASN A 52 9.55 -4.82 6.90
C ASN A 52 8.30 -5.57 7.36
N LEU A 53 7.46 -4.94 8.17
CA LEU A 53 6.19 -5.51 8.64
C LEU A 53 5.24 -5.75 7.47
N PHE A 54 5.13 -4.81 6.54
CA PHE A 54 4.32 -5.00 5.34
C PHE A 54 4.84 -6.16 4.49
N ASN A 55 6.16 -6.23 4.26
CA ASN A 55 6.81 -7.34 3.56
C ASN A 55 6.54 -8.71 4.20
N LEU A 56 6.50 -8.79 5.52
CA LEU A 56 6.14 -10.01 6.24
C LEU A 56 4.65 -10.33 6.10
N THR A 57 3.81 -9.30 6.18
CA THR A 57 2.35 -9.40 6.06
C THR A 57 1.96 -9.95 4.69
N ILE A 58 2.52 -9.44 3.60
CA ILE A 58 2.24 -9.96 2.24
C ILE A 58 2.76 -11.39 2.04
N LYS A 59 3.76 -11.84 2.80
CA LYS A 59 4.25 -13.23 2.72
C LYS A 59 3.33 -14.22 3.43
N ASN A 60 2.55 -13.76 4.41
CA ASN A 60 1.53 -14.55 5.07
C ASN A 60 0.27 -14.68 4.18
N GLU A 61 -0.19 -15.89 3.89
CA GLU A 61 -1.32 -16.14 2.99
C GLU A 61 -2.63 -15.48 3.48
N LYS A 62 -2.94 -15.58 4.78
CA LYS A 62 -4.18 -15.02 5.34
C LYS A 62 -4.19 -13.51 5.19
N SER A 63 -3.08 -12.85 5.53
CA SER A 63 -2.96 -11.40 5.44
C SER A 63 -2.89 -10.93 3.98
N ARG A 64 -2.21 -11.67 3.10
CA ARG A 64 -2.18 -11.42 1.65
C ARG A 64 -3.59 -11.41 1.07
N ASN A 65 -4.43 -12.38 1.41
CA ASN A 65 -5.80 -12.45 0.92
C ASN A 65 -6.64 -11.23 1.33
N ILE A 66 -6.37 -10.66 2.52
CA ILE A 66 -7.03 -9.41 2.97
C ILE A 66 -6.53 -8.23 2.13
N ILE A 67 -5.21 -8.11 1.94
CA ILE A 67 -4.59 -7.06 1.13
C ILE A 67 -5.12 -7.12 -0.31
N GLU A 68 -5.02 -8.26 -0.97
CA GLU A 68 -5.50 -8.45 -2.35
C GLU A 68 -6.97 -8.10 -2.49
N ARG A 69 -7.82 -8.50 -1.53
CA ARG A 69 -9.24 -8.17 -1.54
C ARG A 69 -9.50 -6.67 -1.44
N GLU A 70 -8.85 -5.96 -0.51
CA GLU A 70 -9.08 -4.52 -0.34
C GLU A 70 -8.44 -3.68 -1.46
N PHE A 71 -7.28 -4.10 -1.97
CA PHE A 71 -6.63 -3.48 -3.12
C PHE A 71 -7.45 -3.71 -4.40
N THR A 72 -7.98 -4.92 -4.62
CA THR A 72 -8.84 -5.21 -5.78
C THR A 72 -10.09 -4.33 -5.83
N LYS A 73 -10.73 -4.09 -4.67
CA LYS A 73 -11.88 -3.18 -4.59
C LYS A 73 -11.52 -1.72 -4.90
N SER A 74 -10.25 -1.34 -4.66
CA SER A 74 -9.78 0.04 -4.80
C SER A 74 -9.22 0.33 -6.20
N PHE A 75 -8.56 -0.66 -6.81
CA PHE A 75 -7.75 -0.48 -8.02
C PHE A 75 -8.11 -1.45 -9.15
N GLY A 76 -9.09 -2.34 -8.96
CA GLY A 76 -9.43 -3.39 -9.93
C GLY A 76 -8.60 -4.66 -9.75
N SER A 77 -8.94 -5.72 -10.47
CA SER A 77 -8.33 -7.06 -10.29
C SER A 77 -6.96 -7.24 -10.94
N ASP A 78 -6.58 -6.35 -11.87
CA ASP A 78 -5.32 -6.42 -12.60
C ASP A 78 -4.41 -5.28 -12.17
N PHE A 79 -3.86 -5.37 -10.95
CA PHE A 79 -2.90 -4.41 -10.43
C PHE A 79 -1.59 -5.10 -10.07
N SER A 80 -0.50 -4.34 -10.10
CA SER A 80 0.80 -4.77 -9.56
C SER A 80 1.19 -3.86 -8.40
N LEU A 81 1.67 -4.46 -7.31
CA LEU A 81 2.12 -3.76 -6.13
C LEU A 81 3.65 -3.75 -6.06
N ILE A 82 4.23 -2.55 -5.96
CA ILE A 82 5.66 -2.31 -5.74
C ILE A 82 5.78 -1.59 -4.41
N ILE A 83 6.67 -2.07 -3.55
CA ILE A 83 6.95 -1.49 -2.24
C ILE A 83 8.41 -1.09 -2.18
N ASP A 84 8.66 0.18 -1.91
CA ASP A 84 10.00 0.71 -1.71
C ASP A 84 10.30 0.89 -0.23
N PRO A 85 11.54 0.63 0.20
CA PRO A 85 11.99 1.03 1.53
C PRO A 85 11.96 2.56 1.65
N PRO A 86 11.92 3.11 2.87
CA PRO A 86 12.08 4.55 3.07
C PRO A 86 13.32 5.05 2.33
N SER A 87 13.23 6.25 1.76
CA SER A 87 14.40 6.93 1.20
C SER A 87 15.41 7.01 2.32
N GLN A 88 16.51 6.26 2.22
CA GLN A 88 17.69 6.66 2.96
C GLN A 88 17.98 8.08 2.47
N THR A 89 17.79 9.08 3.33
CA THR A 89 18.64 10.26 3.25
C THR A 89 20.06 9.72 3.39
N LEU A 90 20.66 9.36 2.25
CA LEU A 90 22.09 9.33 2.08
C LEU A 90 22.53 10.78 2.32
N ASN A 91 22.80 11.08 3.59
CA ASN A 91 23.60 12.24 3.97
C ASN A 91 25.00 12.10 3.38
#